data_AF-A0A963C285-F1
#
_entry.id   AF-A0A963C285-F1
#
_cell.length_a   1.000
_cell.length_b   1.000
_cell.length_c   1.000
_cell.angle_alpha   90.00
_cell.angle_beta   90.00
_cell.angle_gamma   90.00
#
_symmetry.space_group_name_H-M   'P 1'
#
loop_
_entity.id
_entity.type
_entity.pdbx_description
1 polymer ?
#
loop_
_entity_poly.entity_id
_entity_poly.type
_entity_poly.pdbx_seq_one_letter_code
_entity_poly.pdbx_strand_id
1 'polypeptide(L)'
;MKPKIKHIALALLGATLLAGPSLASGPAKQADQRAPLVLLDAERHIVLEEMRNFLAVLQIITDAVPREDMKEIARAARTMGSGAANEIPPKTVAKLPEEFKVLAGGVHTLFDLIALDAESLADPKHTISQVSDLLQKCNACHGIYQIEVDRGAARKKK
;
A
#
# COMPACT_ATOMS: atom_id res chain seq x y z
N MET A 1 -15.52 90.97 -16.99
CA MET A 1 -15.80 89.73 -16.23
C MET A 1 -14.99 88.58 -16.85
N LYS A 2 -14.12 87.93 -16.08
CA LYS A 2 -13.39 86.73 -16.52
C LYS A 2 -14.18 85.48 -16.10
N PRO A 3 -14.15 84.42 -16.91
CA PRO A 3 -14.00 83.09 -16.37
C PRO A 3 -12.75 82.43 -16.94
N LYS A 4 -11.87 81.97 -16.04
CA LYS A 4 -10.77 81.07 -16.35
C LYS A 4 -11.34 79.66 -16.35
N ILE A 5 -11.21 78.94 -17.45
CA ILE A 5 -11.49 77.51 -17.51
C ILE A 5 -10.20 76.81 -17.93
N LYS A 6 -9.62 76.08 -16.98
CA LYS A 6 -8.47 75.19 -17.16
C LYS A 6 -9.01 73.76 -17.29
N HIS A 7 -8.73 73.08 -18.38
CA HIS A 7 -8.89 71.63 -18.53
C HIS A 7 -7.57 71.10 -19.11
N ILE A 8 -6.59 70.78 -18.25
CA ILE A 8 -6.26 69.43 -17.76
C ILE A 8 -6.13 68.43 -18.91
N ALA A 9 -4.88 68.28 -19.40
CA ALA A 9 -4.48 67.20 -20.29
C ALA A 9 -4.49 65.88 -19.50
N LEU A 10 -5.31 64.93 -19.95
CA LEU A 10 -5.36 63.57 -19.41
C LEU A 10 -4.28 62.73 -20.11
N ALA A 11 -3.14 62.54 -19.47
CA ALA A 11 -2.13 61.58 -19.91
C ALA A 11 -2.58 60.17 -19.52
N LEU A 12 -2.98 59.35 -20.50
CA LEU A 12 -3.16 57.91 -20.30
C LEU A 12 -1.78 57.26 -20.17
N LEU A 13 -1.45 56.82 -18.95
CA LEU A 13 -0.28 55.98 -18.69
C LEU A 13 -0.69 54.51 -18.91
N GLY A 14 -0.23 53.92 -20.01
CA GLY A 14 -0.40 52.49 -20.29
C GLY A 14 0.47 51.64 -19.38
N ALA A 15 -0.15 50.89 -18.47
CA ALA A 15 0.52 49.89 -17.66
C ALA A 15 0.62 48.57 -18.45
N THR A 16 1.78 48.28 -19.03
CA THR A 16 2.11 46.97 -19.58
C THR A 16 2.44 46.01 -18.44
N LEU A 17 1.52 45.08 -18.15
CA LEU A 17 1.74 43.95 -17.23
C LEU A 17 2.63 42.91 -17.93
N LEU A 18 3.91 42.84 -17.54
CA LEU A 18 4.79 41.72 -17.86
C LEU A 18 4.39 40.53 -17.00
N ALA A 19 3.56 39.63 -17.55
CA ALA A 19 3.31 38.32 -16.97
C ALA A 19 4.57 37.46 -17.14
N GLY A 20 5.46 37.46 -16.14
CA GLY A 20 6.58 36.52 -16.05
C GLY A 20 6.08 35.08 -15.88
N PRO A 21 6.85 34.07 -16.33
CA PRO A 21 6.45 32.68 -16.20
C PRO A 21 6.31 32.30 -14.73
N SER A 22 5.09 31.94 -14.31
CA SER A 22 4.86 31.31 -13.01
C SER A 22 5.55 29.96 -13.00
N LEU A 23 6.70 29.87 -12.32
CA LEU A 23 7.18 28.62 -11.77
C LEU A 23 6.20 28.24 -10.66
N ALA A 24 5.11 27.57 -11.02
CA ALA A 24 4.24 26.93 -10.06
C ALA A 24 5.01 25.75 -9.45
N SER A 25 5.88 26.04 -8.50
CA SER A 25 6.38 25.06 -7.55
C SER A 25 5.17 24.58 -6.77
N GLY A 26 4.60 23.44 -7.20
CA GLY A 26 3.57 22.76 -6.44
C GLY A 26 4.06 22.49 -5.01
N PRO A 27 3.15 22.26 -4.05
CA PRO A 27 3.56 21.98 -2.67
C PRO A 27 4.62 20.88 -2.65
N ALA A 28 5.69 21.11 -1.89
CA ALA A 28 6.76 20.12 -1.75
C ALA A 28 6.16 18.79 -1.30
N LYS A 29 6.46 17.71 -2.04
CA LYS A 29 5.95 16.38 -1.71
C LYS A 29 6.52 16.00 -0.35
N GLN A 30 5.65 15.82 0.65
CA GLN A 30 6.08 15.42 1.98
C GLN A 30 6.75 14.04 1.89
N ALA A 31 7.86 13.87 2.61
CA ALA A 31 8.57 12.60 2.67
C ALA A 31 7.66 11.52 3.27
N ASP A 32 7.84 10.28 2.83
CA ASP A 32 7.15 9.14 3.43
C ASP A 32 7.64 8.94 4.87
N GLN A 33 6.72 9.04 5.83
CA GLN A 33 7.02 8.99 7.26
C GLN A 33 6.99 7.56 7.83
N ARG A 34 6.72 6.55 6.99
CA ARG A 34 6.69 5.14 7.40
C ARG A 34 8.10 4.62 7.71
N ALA A 35 8.20 3.65 8.61
CA ALA A 35 9.45 3.01 8.97
C ALA A 35 10.04 2.24 7.77
N PRO A 36 11.31 2.50 7.38
CA PRO A 36 11.93 1.79 6.27
C PRO A 36 12.28 0.35 6.67
N LEU A 37 11.70 -0.61 5.96
CA LEU A 37 12.11 -2.02 5.97
C LEU A 37 13.17 -2.22 4.89
N VAL A 38 14.43 -2.08 5.27
CA VAL A 38 15.57 -2.17 4.35
C VAL A 38 15.97 -3.63 4.13
N LEU A 39 15.82 -4.10 2.90
CA LEU A 39 16.07 -5.49 2.50
C LEU A 39 17.08 -5.57 1.34
N LEU A 40 17.74 -6.71 1.17
CA LEU A 40 18.43 -6.97 -0.09
C LEU A 40 17.39 -7.07 -1.23
N ASP A 41 17.80 -6.78 -2.46
CA ASP A 41 16.89 -6.78 -3.61
C ASP A 41 16.12 -8.12 -3.77
N ALA A 42 16.83 -9.24 -3.60
CA ALA A 42 16.22 -10.58 -3.62
C ALA A 42 15.25 -10.83 -2.45
N GLU A 43 15.53 -10.29 -1.27
CA GLU A 43 14.67 -10.44 -0.09
C GLU A 43 13.40 -9.60 -0.22
N ARG A 44 13.54 -8.37 -0.74
CA ARG A 44 12.42 -7.51 -1.10
C ARG A 44 11.52 -8.19 -2.13
N HIS A 45 12.10 -8.83 -3.15
CA HIS A 45 11.33 -9.53 -4.16
C HIS A 45 10.45 -10.62 -3.54
N ILE A 46 11.00 -11.44 -2.64
CA ILE A 46 10.26 -12.50 -1.94
C ILE A 46 9.10 -11.92 -1.13
N VAL A 47 9.34 -10.88 -0.33
CA VAL A 47 8.27 -10.25 0.47
C VAL A 47 7.16 -9.68 -0.42
N LEU A 48 7.52 -9.02 -1.53
CA LEU A 48 6.54 -8.46 -2.46
C LEU A 48 5.85 -9.53 -3.32
N GLU A 49 6.47 -10.69 -3.54
CA GLU A 49 5.84 -11.86 -4.14
C GLU A 49 4.76 -12.41 -3.24
N GLU A 50 5.08 -12.59 -1.96
CA GLU A 50 4.11 -13.06 -0.99
C GLU A 50 2.89 -12.14 -0.87
N MET A 51 3.12 -10.82 -0.82
CA MET A 51 2.05 -9.82 -0.83
C MET A 51 1.18 -9.88 -2.09
N ARG A 52 1.77 -10.18 -3.26
CA ARG A 52 1.01 -10.36 -4.51
C ARG A 52 0.18 -11.64 -4.46
N ASN A 53 0.70 -12.71 -3.87
CA ASN A 53 -0.03 -13.98 -3.71
C ASN A 53 -1.22 -13.82 -2.75
N PHE A 54 -1.07 -13.05 -1.66
CA PHE A 54 -2.20 -12.70 -0.78
C PHE A 54 -3.32 -11.99 -1.56
N LEU A 55 -2.98 -11.02 -2.40
CA LEU A 55 -3.97 -10.31 -3.22
C LEU A 55 -4.66 -11.23 -4.23
N ALA A 56 -3.92 -12.16 -4.85
CA ALA A 56 -4.49 -13.14 -5.76
C ALA A 56 -5.51 -14.05 -5.05
N VAL A 57 -5.17 -14.55 -3.86
CA VAL A 57 -6.09 -15.38 -3.07
C VAL A 57 -7.29 -14.60 -2.56
N LEU A 58 -7.11 -13.35 -2.12
CA LEU A 58 -8.22 -12.46 -1.76
C LEU A 58 -9.19 -12.28 -2.92
N GLN A 59 -8.68 -12.07 -4.14
CA GLN A 59 -9.53 -11.96 -5.33
C GLN A 59 -10.36 -13.23 -5.55
N ILE A 60 -9.75 -14.41 -5.47
CA ILE A 60 -10.46 -15.70 -5.61
C ILE A 60 -11.54 -15.85 -4.54
N ILE A 61 -11.22 -15.57 -3.27
CA ILE A 61 -12.19 -15.66 -2.16
C ILE A 61 -13.35 -14.71 -2.41
N THR A 62 -13.08 -13.44 -2.74
CA THR A 62 -14.15 -12.45 -2.96
C THR A 62 -15.03 -12.75 -4.16
N ASP A 63 -14.52 -13.44 -5.19
CA ASP A 63 -15.32 -13.93 -6.33
C ASP A 63 -16.18 -15.15 -5.94
N ALA A 64 -15.63 -16.05 -5.11
CA ALA A 64 -16.33 -17.27 -4.69
C ALA A 64 -17.43 -17.01 -3.65
N VAL A 65 -17.31 -15.97 -2.82
CA VAL A 65 -18.31 -15.58 -1.80
C VAL A 65 -19.73 -15.42 -2.38
N PRO A 66 -19.99 -14.58 -3.40
CA PRO A 66 -21.34 -14.42 -3.96
C PRO A 66 -21.86 -15.66 -4.71
N ARG A 67 -20.95 -16.57 -5.11
CA ARG A 67 -21.31 -17.87 -5.70
C ARG A 67 -21.54 -18.95 -4.65
N GLU A 68 -21.32 -18.63 -3.37
CA GLU A 68 -21.35 -19.54 -2.23
C GLU A 68 -20.44 -20.78 -2.42
N ASP A 69 -19.36 -20.67 -3.20
CA ASP A 69 -18.42 -21.77 -3.45
C ASP A 69 -17.39 -21.89 -2.30
N MET A 70 -17.86 -22.39 -1.16
CA MET A 70 -17.03 -22.54 0.03
C MET A 70 -15.85 -23.50 -0.17
N LYS A 71 -15.97 -24.45 -1.11
CA LYS A 71 -14.87 -25.36 -1.43
C LYS A 71 -13.75 -24.63 -2.16
N GLU A 72 -14.07 -23.71 -3.07
CA GLU A 72 -13.08 -22.85 -3.72
C GLU A 72 -12.40 -21.90 -2.73
N ILE A 73 -13.18 -21.28 -1.84
CA ILE A 73 -12.66 -20.45 -0.75
C ILE A 73 -11.66 -21.23 0.10
N ALA A 74 -12.04 -22.43 0.57
CA ALA A 74 -11.18 -23.25 1.41
C ALA A 74 -9.87 -23.63 0.70
N ARG A 75 -9.96 -24.08 -0.56
CA ARG A 75 -8.77 -24.44 -1.35
C ARG A 75 -7.85 -23.24 -1.56
N ALA A 76 -8.40 -22.09 -1.93
CA ALA A 76 -7.62 -20.88 -2.19
C ALA A 76 -6.94 -20.38 -0.91
N ALA A 77 -7.69 -20.26 0.20
CA ALA A 77 -7.18 -19.76 1.47
C ALA A 77 -6.04 -20.64 2.01
N ARG A 78 -6.13 -21.98 1.91
CA ARG A 78 -5.04 -22.89 2.32
C ARG A 78 -3.70 -22.62 1.65
N THR A 79 -3.70 -22.10 0.42
CA THR A 79 -2.44 -21.83 -0.29
C THR A 79 -1.62 -20.74 0.39
N MET A 80 -2.25 -19.85 1.16
CA MET A 80 -1.61 -18.71 1.84
C MET A 80 -1.70 -18.81 3.37
N GLY A 81 -2.06 -19.98 3.89
CA GLY A 81 -2.05 -20.28 5.32
C GLY A 81 -0.64 -20.32 5.94
N SER A 82 -0.52 -20.79 7.18
CA SER A 82 0.78 -20.87 7.89
C SER A 82 1.82 -21.74 7.18
N GLY A 83 1.41 -22.63 6.28
CA GLY A 83 2.31 -23.40 5.41
C GLY A 83 3.17 -22.51 4.51
N ALA A 84 2.56 -21.51 3.86
CA ALA A 84 3.25 -20.58 2.96
C ALA A 84 4.29 -19.73 3.69
N ALA A 85 4.00 -19.33 4.94
CA ALA A 85 4.93 -18.58 5.78
C ALA A 85 6.29 -19.29 5.95
N ASN A 86 6.29 -20.63 5.95
CA ASN A 86 7.50 -21.44 6.11
C ASN A 86 8.37 -21.49 4.85
N GLU A 87 7.86 -21.06 3.70
CA GLU A 87 8.62 -20.99 2.45
C GLU A 87 9.52 -19.75 2.39
N ILE A 88 9.28 -18.76 3.26
CA ILE A 88 10.10 -17.56 3.36
C ILE A 88 11.45 -17.93 3.99
N PRO A 89 12.60 -17.60 3.35
CA PRO A 89 13.90 -17.97 3.88
C PRO A 89 14.13 -17.43 5.30
N PRO A 90 14.61 -18.26 6.27
CA PRO A 90 14.82 -17.82 7.65
C PRO A 90 15.74 -16.60 7.78
N LYS A 91 16.72 -16.48 6.89
CA LYS A 91 17.61 -15.30 6.80
C LYS A 91 16.87 -13.99 6.49
N THR A 92 15.79 -14.08 5.72
CA THR A 92 14.92 -12.96 5.39
C THR A 92 14.04 -12.63 6.58
N VAL A 93 13.41 -13.65 7.18
CA VAL A 93 12.56 -13.49 8.38
C VAL A 93 13.34 -12.85 9.54
N ALA A 94 14.61 -13.23 9.73
CA ALA A 94 15.46 -12.71 10.79
C ALA A 94 15.71 -11.19 10.70
N LYS A 95 15.55 -10.58 9.51
CA LYS A 95 15.70 -9.13 9.30
C LYS A 95 14.41 -8.35 9.55
N LEU A 96 13.28 -9.03 9.64
CA LEU A 96 11.98 -8.39 9.81
C LEU A 96 11.85 -7.90 11.27
N PRO A 97 11.30 -6.69 11.50
CA PRO A 97 10.88 -6.25 12.83
C PRO A 97 9.87 -7.20 13.44
N GLU A 98 9.81 -7.26 14.76
CA GLU A 98 8.91 -8.19 15.46
C GLU A 98 7.44 -7.88 15.16
N GLU A 99 7.07 -6.60 15.14
CA GLU A 99 5.71 -6.18 14.81
C GLU A 99 5.34 -6.54 13.36
N PHE A 100 6.30 -6.51 12.42
CA PHE A 100 6.09 -6.99 11.06
C PHE A 100 5.78 -8.49 11.04
N LYS A 101 6.54 -9.30 11.79
CA LYS A 101 6.31 -10.76 11.87
C LYS A 101 4.96 -11.08 12.49
N VAL A 102 4.54 -10.36 13.53
CA VAL A 102 3.23 -10.52 14.14
C VAL A 102 2.11 -10.21 13.15
N LEU A 103 2.24 -9.12 12.38
CA LEU A 103 1.25 -8.76 11.36
C LEU A 103 1.22 -9.78 10.21
N ALA A 104 2.38 -10.15 9.67
CA ALA A 104 2.50 -11.13 8.58
C ALA A 104 2.01 -12.52 9.00
N GLY A 105 2.45 -13.02 10.15
CA GLY A 105 1.95 -14.28 10.72
C GLY A 105 0.45 -14.25 10.97
N GLY A 106 -0.08 -13.12 11.45
CA GLY A 106 -1.52 -12.94 11.61
C GLY A 106 -2.32 -13.00 10.30
N VAL A 107 -1.74 -12.62 9.15
CA VAL A 107 -2.37 -12.79 7.83
C VAL A 107 -2.44 -14.27 7.48
N HIS A 108 -1.34 -15.01 7.63
CA HIS A 108 -1.30 -16.45 7.39
C HIS A 108 -2.28 -17.24 8.27
N THR A 109 -2.32 -16.94 9.58
CA THR A 109 -3.30 -17.56 10.49
C THR A 109 -4.74 -17.25 10.09
N LEU A 110 -5.04 -16.04 9.60
CA LEU A 110 -6.39 -15.73 9.12
C LEU A 110 -6.75 -16.51 7.85
N PHE A 111 -5.81 -16.76 6.94
CA PHE A 111 -6.05 -17.64 5.80
C PHE A 111 -6.34 -19.08 6.24
N ASP A 112 -5.63 -19.61 7.24
CA ASP A 112 -5.96 -20.93 7.81
C ASP A 112 -7.37 -20.97 8.40
N LEU A 113 -7.76 -19.92 9.13
CA LEU A 113 -9.09 -19.81 9.74
C LEU A 113 -10.20 -19.68 8.68
N ILE A 114 -9.99 -18.87 7.63
CA ILE A 114 -10.94 -18.78 6.52
C ILE A 114 -11.12 -20.15 5.87
N ALA A 115 -10.03 -20.90 5.68
CA ALA A 115 -10.13 -22.24 5.10
C ALA A 115 -10.95 -23.19 5.98
N LEU A 116 -10.68 -23.21 7.29
CA LEU A 116 -11.39 -24.05 8.26
C LEU A 116 -12.88 -23.68 8.35
N ASP A 117 -13.19 -22.39 8.43
CA ASP A 117 -14.56 -21.91 8.59
C ASP A 117 -15.38 -22.06 7.31
N ALA A 118 -14.77 -21.92 6.13
CA ALA A 118 -15.43 -22.22 4.87
C ALA A 118 -15.85 -23.70 4.78
N GLU A 119 -15.03 -24.62 5.30
CA GLU A 119 -15.37 -26.06 5.33
C GLU A 119 -16.39 -26.41 6.41
N SER A 120 -16.29 -25.80 7.59
CA SER A 120 -17.05 -26.21 8.78
C SER A 120 -18.33 -25.42 9.00
N LEU A 121 -18.30 -24.10 8.79
CA LEU A 121 -19.45 -23.21 8.97
C LEU A 121 -20.19 -22.96 7.66
N ALA A 122 -19.45 -22.89 6.55
CA ALA A 122 -19.97 -22.65 5.20
C ALA A 122 -20.89 -21.40 5.12
N ASP A 123 -20.52 -20.32 5.84
CA ASP A 123 -21.27 -19.06 5.88
C ASP A 123 -20.54 -17.95 5.09
N PRO A 124 -21.06 -17.53 3.92
CA PRO A 124 -20.47 -16.47 3.11
C PRO A 124 -20.34 -15.12 3.83
N LYS A 125 -21.27 -14.80 4.75
CA LYS A 125 -21.24 -13.53 5.51
C LYS A 125 -20.14 -13.55 6.58
N HIS A 126 -19.93 -14.71 7.20
CA HIS A 126 -18.79 -14.90 8.10
C HIS A 126 -17.47 -14.77 7.33
N THR A 127 -17.35 -15.44 6.18
CA THR A 127 -16.14 -15.35 5.35
C THR A 127 -15.80 -13.92 4.93
N ILE A 128 -16.77 -13.10 4.51
CA ILE A 128 -16.48 -11.71 4.13
C ILE A 128 -16.05 -10.86 5.34
N SER A 129 -16.53 -11.17 6.54
CA SER A 129 -16.05 -10.54 7.78
C SER A 129 -14.58 -10.89 8.04
N GLN A 130 -14.20 -12.16 7.88
CA GLN A 130 -12.80 -12.59 8.04
C GLN A 130 -11.87 -11.93 7.00
N VAL A 131 -12.35 -11.73 5.77
CA VAL A 131 -11.63 -10.96 4.73
C VAL A 131 -11.42 -9.50 5.19
N SER A 132 -12.41 -8.88 5.83
CA SER A 132 -12.26 -7.54 6.41
C SER A 132 -11.16 -7.49 7.48
N ASP A 133 -11.12 -8.47 8.38
CA ASP A 133 -10.09 -8.58 9.43
C ASP A 133 -8.69 -8.77 8.84
N LEU A 134 -8.59 -9.53 7.74
CA LEU A 134 -7.34 -9.70 6.99
C LEU A 134 -6.87 -8.39 6.38
N LEU A 135 -7.76 -7.66 5.70
CA LEU A 135 -7.46 -6.35 5.10
C LEU A 135 -7.04 -5.30 6.15
N GLN A 136 -7.58 -5.37 7.38
CA GLN A 136 -7.12 -4.51 8.47
C GLN A 136 -5.63 -4.73 8.79
N LYS A 137 -5.13 -5.97 8.75
CA LYS A 137 -3.70 -6.26 8.95
C LYS A 137 -2.85 -5.72 7.80
N CYS A 138 -3.34 -5.81 6.56
CA CYS A 138 -2.68 -5.20 5.40
C CYS A 138 -2.54 -3.69 5.59
N ASN A 139 -3.62 -3.01 5.98
CA ASN A 139 -3.61 -1.57 6.22
C ASN A 139 -2.69 -1.17 7.37
N ALA A 140 -2.68 -1.93 8.48
CA ALA A 140 -1.78 -1.69 9.59
C ALA A 140 -0.31 -1.78 9.14
N CYS A 141 0.07 -2.87 8.46
CA CYS A 141 1.44 -3.05 7.97
C CYS A 141 1.82 -1.95 6.97
N HIS A 142 0.95 -1.64 6.01
CA HIS A 142 1.20 -0.62 4.98
C HIS A 142 1.20 0.80 5.54
N GLY A 143 0.55 1.05 6.68
CA GLY A 143 0.59 2.32 7.40
C GLY A 143 1.83 2.51 8.27
N ILE A 144 2.50 1.41 8.64
CA ILE A 144 3.71 1.44 9.49
C ILE A 144 4.97 1.39 8.63
N TYR A 145 5.02 0.53 7.62
CA TYR A 145 6.25 0.20 6.89
C TYR A 145 6.24 0.66 5.43
N GLN A 146 7.43 1.03 4.96
CA GLN A 146 7.76 1.14 3.55
C GLN A 146 8.91 0.18 3.23
N ILE A 147 8.86 -0.53 2.10
CA ILE A 147 9.91 -1.49 1.73
C ILE A 147 10.96 -0.82 0.86
N GLU A 148 12.21 -0.86 1.30
CA GLU A 148 13.35 -0.28 0.61
C GLU A 148 14.41 -1.32 0.27
N VAL A 149 15.23 -1.03 -0.75
CA VAL A 149 16.38 -1.86 -1.11
C VAL A 149 17.64 -1.29 -0.51
N ASP A 150 18.45 -2.13 0.13
CA ASP A 150 19.81 -1.79 0.54
C ASP A 150 20.70 -1.52 -0.69
N ARG A 151 20.90 -0.23 -0.99
CA ARG A 151 21.77 0.21 -2.10
C ARG A 151 23.26 0.09 -1.78
N GLY A 152 23.64 -0.13 -0.52
CA GLY A 152 25.02 -0.37 -0.09
C GLY A 152 25.57 -1.72 -0.53
N ALA A 153 24.71 -2.75 -0.58
CA ALA A 153 25.06 -4.08 -1.07
C ALA A 153 25.32 -4.10 -2.59
N ALA A 154 24.55 -3.32 -3.37
CA ALA A 154 24.71 -3.23 -4.82
C ALA A 154 26.03 -2.56 -5.23
N ARG A 155 26.55 -1.63 -4.42
CA ARG A 155 27.80 -0.89 -4.70
C ARG A 155 29.07 -1.70 -4.43
N LYS A 156 29.01 -2.75 -3.60
CA LYS A 156 30.16 -3.65 -3.33
C LYS A 156 30.36 -4.74 -4.39
N LYS A 157 29.41 -4.93 -5.31
CA LYS A 157 29.48 -5.91 -6.40
C LYS A 157 29.99 -5.34 -7.73
N LYS A 158 30.38 -4.06 -7.77
CA LYS A 158 30.91 -3.36 -8.95
C LYS A 158 32.32 -2.88 -8.67
#